data_AF-A0A822D8M2-F1
#
_entry.id   AF-A0A822D8M2-F1
#
_cell.length_a   1.000
_cell.length_b   1.000
_cell.length_c   1.000
_cell.angle_alpha   90.00
_cell.angle_beta   90.00
_cell.angle_gamma   90.00
#
_symmetry.space_group_name_H-M   'P 1'
#
loop_
_entity.id
_entity.type
_entity.pdbx_description
1 polymer ?
#
loop_
_entity_poly.entity_id
_entity_poly.type
_entity_poly.pdbx_seq_one_letter_code
_entity_poly.pdbx_strand_id
1 'polypeptide(L)' 'ELARLVLKENVFVYDQKFYRQIIGGAMGSPYTLTLANIFMWKWERQTILSKLPCHELYGRYIDDVFFTSNESEI' A
#
# COMPACT_ATOMS: atom_id res chain seq x y z
N GLU A 1 -2.71 -20.13 -5.99
CA GLU A 1 -3.96 -20.15 -6.78
C GLU A 1 -5.07 -19.22 -6.30
N LEU A 2 -5.69 -19.40 -5.13
CA LEU A 2 -6.81 -18.55 -4.68
C LEU A 2 -6.45 -17.05 -4.62
N ALA A 3 -5.29 -16.71 -4.05
CA ALA A 3 -4.72 -15.36 -4.06
C ALA A 3 -4.73 -14.69 -5.44
N ARG A 4 -4.29 -15.44 -6.46
CA ARG A 4 -4.19 -14.98 -7.84
C ARG A 4 -5.58 -14.75 -8.43
N LEU A 5 -6.53 -15.64 -8.13
CA LEU A 5 -7.92 -15.51 -8.58
C LEU A 5 -8.56 -14.22 -8.03
N VAL A 6 -8.44 -13.99 -6.71
CA VAL A 6 -8.99 -12.80 -6.04
C VAL A 6 -8.42 -11.50 -6.61
N LEU A 7 -7.13 -11.50 -6.96
CA LEU A 7 -6.48 -10.32 -7.53
C LEU A 7 -6.79 -10.10 -9.01
N LYS A 8 -6.99 -11.16 -9.79
CA LYS A 8 -7.20 -11.06 -11.25
C LYS A 8 -8.67 -10.95 -11.65
N GLU A 9 -9.55 -11.62 -10.93
CA GLU A 9 -10.99 -11.66 -11.20
C GLU A 9 -11.75 -10.67 -10.32
N ASN A 10 -11.18 -9.49 -10.14
CA ASN A 10 -11.80 -8.40 -9.39
C ASN A 10 -12.72 -7.59 -10.30
N VAL A 11 -14.03 -7.66 -10.03
CA VAL A 11 -15.08 -7.03 -10.82
C VAL A 11 -15.94 -6.13 -9.92
N PHE A 12 -16.25 -4.92 -10.39
CA PHE A 12 -17.18 -4.00 -9.74
C PHE A 12 -18.30 -3.59 -10.70
N VAL A 13 -19.41 -3.14 -10.13
CA VAL A 13 -20.60 -2.70 -10.88
C VAL A 13 -20.75 -1.20 -10.78
N TYR A 14 -20.95 -0.56 -11.93
CA TYR A 14 -21.28 0.86 -12.03
C TYR A 14 -22.23 1.04 -13.21
N ASP A 15 -23.28 1.86 -13.07
CA ASP A 15 -24.25 2.10 -14.16
C ASP A 15 -24.80 0.80 -14.80
N GLN A 16 -25.14 -0.19 -13.97
CA GLN A 16 -25.61 -1.53 -14.39
C GLN A 16 -24.64 -2.29 -15.33
N LYS A 17 -23.39 -1.87 -15.40
CA LYS A 17 -22.33 -2.49 -16.20
C LYS A 17 -21.26 -3.08 -15.30
N PHE A 18 -20.69 -4.19 -15.75
CA PHE A 18 -19.61 -4.89 -15.07
C PHE A 18 -18.26 -4.40 -15.60
N TYR A 19 -17.37 -4.05 -14.68
CA TYR A 19 -16.02 -3.59 -15.00
C TYR A 19 -15.01 -4.45 -14.25
N ARG A 20 -14.01 -4.97 -14.97
CA ARG A 20 -12.88 -5.65 -14.35
C ARG A 20 -11.79 -4.64 -14.02
N GLN A 21 -11.36 -4.61 -12.76
CA GLN A 21 -10.23 -3.80 -12.36
C GLN A 21 -8.93 -4.43 -12.88
N ILE A 22 -8.20 -3.71 -13.72
CA ILE A 22 -6.98 -4.21 -14.39
C ILE A 22 -5.69 -3.92 -13.61
N ILE A 23 -5.70 -2.92 -12.72
CA ILE A 23 -4.55 -2.49 -11.93
C ILE A 23 -4.98 -2.30 -10.47
N GLY A 24 -4.16 -2.79 -9.54
CA GLY A 24 -4.44 -2.77 -8.11
C GLY A 24 -5.38 -3.90 -7.68
N GLY A 25 -5.93 -3.79 -6.47
CA GLY A 25 -6.92 -4.73 -5.95
C GLY A 25 -8.21 -4.01 -5.55
N ALA A 26 -9.23 -4.78 -5.18
CA ALA A 26 -10.54 -4.28 -4.83
C ALA A 26 -10.47 -3.39 -3.58
N MET A 27 -10.94 -2.15 -3.68
CA MET A 27 -11.10 -1.31 -2.50
C MET A 27 -12.13 -1.94 -1.56
N GLY A 28 -11.86 -1.94 -0.26
CA GLY A 28 -12.70 -2.58 0.75
C GLY A 28 -12.50 -4.10 0.89
N SER A 29 -11.67 -4.74 0.06
CA SER A 29 -11.30 -6.14 0.27
C SER A 29 -10.27 -6.27 1.39
N PRO A 30 -10.55 -7.05 2.46
CA PRO A 30 -9.58 -7.31 3.53
C PRO A 30 -8.29 -7.95 3.02
N TYR A 31 -8.41 -8.77 1.97
CA TYR A 31 -7.27 -9.42 1.34
C TYR A 31 -6.38 -8.41 0.59
N THR A 32 -6.98 -7.49 -0.15
CA THR A 32 -6.26 -6.42 -0.84
C THR A 32 -5.56 -5.50 0.14
N LEU A 33 -6.21 -5.13 1.25
CA LEU A 33 -5.59 -4.29 2.29
C LEU A 33 -4.35 -4.95 2.90
N THR A 34 -4.44 -6.25 3.20
CA THR A 34 -3.31 -7.02 3.73
C THR A 34 -2.14 -7.05 2.75
N LEU A 35 -2.41 -7.31 1.47
CA LEU A 35 -1.39 -7.32 0.43
C LEU A 35 -0.77 -5.94 0.19
N ALA A 36 -1.56 -4.88 0.24
CA ALA A 36 -1.08 -3.51 0.14
C ALA A 36 -0.08 -3.20 1.25
N ASN A 37 -0.37 -3.59 2.50
CA ASN A 37 0.56 -3.42 3.62
C ASN A 37 1.85 -4.22 3.45
N ILE A 38 1.79 -5.46 2.94
CA ILE A 38 2.96 -6.27 2.66
C ILE A 38 3.82 -5.64 1.55
N PHE A 39 3.18 -5.16 0.49
CA PHE A 39 3.85 -4.48 -0.62
C PHE A 39 4.54 -3.20 -0.14
N MET A 40 3.82 -2.35 0.59
CA MET A 40 4.35 -1.11 1.13
C MET A 40 5.50 -1.37 2.09
N TRP A 41 5.38 -2.33 2.99
CA TRP A 41 6.46 -2.71 3.90
C TRP A 41 7.75 -3.09 3.15
N LYS A 42 7.64 -3.88 2.09
CA LYS A 42 8.80 -4.26 1.27
C LYS A 42 9.43 -3.02 0.61
N TRP A 43 8.61 -2.12 0.08
CA TRP A 43 9.07 -0.88 -0.53
C TRP A 43 9.72 0.04 0.51
N GLU A 44 9.06 0.33 1.63
CA GLU A 44 9.53 1.17 2.74
C GLU A 44 10.89 0.71 3.26
N ARG A 45 11.07 -0.61 3.43
CA ARG A 45 12.34 -1.19 3.86
C ARG A 45 13.50 -0.91 2.89
N GLN A 46 13.23 -0.86 1.59
CA GLN A 46 14.25 -0.67 0.57
C GLN A 46 14.56 0.81 0.34
N THR A 47 13.57 1.69 0.49
CA THR A 47 13.67 3.10 0.10
C THR A 47 13.84 4.05 1.28
N ILE A 48 13.03 3.90 2.32
CA ILE A 48 12.89 4.85 3.43
C ILE A 48 13.69 4.37 4.63
N LEU A 49 13.38 3.19 5.16
CA LEU A 49 13.99 2.70 6.41
C LEU A 49 15.49 2.42 6.25
N SER A 50 15.98 2.23 5.02
CA SER A 50 17.40 2.11 4.72
C SER A 50 18.18 3.42 4.85
N LYS A 51 17.48 4.57 4.86
CA LYS A 51 18.05 5.92 4.90
C LYS A 51 17.59 6.74 6.10
N LEU A 52 16.62 6.23 6.87
CA LEU A 52 16.03 6.94 8.00
C LEU A 52 17.08 7.17 9.11
N PRO A 53 17.40 8.43 9.44
CA PRO A 53 18.27 8.75 10.56
C PRO A 53 17.69 8.25 11.88
N CYS A 54 18.55 7.85 12.81
CA CYS A 54 18.16 7.28 14.10
C CYS A 54 17.28 8.24 14.94
N HIS A 55 17.42 9.56 14.73
CA HIS A 55 16.70 10.59 15.48
C HIS A 55 15.37 11.01 14.81
N GLU A 56 15.05 10.49 13.62
CA GLU A 56 13.82 10.80 12.90
C GLU A 56 12.75 9.74 13.15
N LEU A 57 11.51 10.19 13.32
CA LEU A 57 10.35 9.31 13.39
C LEU A 57 9.77 9.10 11.99
N TYR A 58 9.40 7.85 11.71
CA TYR A 58 8.65 7.46 10.52
C TYR A 58 7.50 6.54 10.93
N GLY A 59 6.29 6.86 10.48
CA GLY A 59 5.10 6.06 10.71
C GLY A 59 4.21 6.06 9.46
N ARG A 60 3.56 4.92 9.22
CA ARG A 60 2.56 4.78 8.16
C ARG A 60 1.29 4.14 8.69
N TYR A 61 0.14 4.68 8.32
CA TYR A 61 -1.17 4.11 8.54
C TYR A 61 -1.90 3.91 7.21
N ILE A 62 -1.92 2.67 6.72
CA ILE A 62 -2.50 2.31 5.41
C ILE A 62 -1.84 3.12 4.28
N ASP A 63 -2.47 4.20 3.84
CA ASP A 63 -2.02 5.12 2.79
C ASP A 63 -1.44 6.44 3.32
N ASP A 64 -1.65 6.75 4.59
CA ASP A 64 -1.10 7.95 5.23
C ASP A 64 0.31 7.71 5.77
N VAL A 65 1.22 8.62 5.47
CA VAL A 65 2.61 8.60 5.95
C VAL A 65 2.88 9.85 6.78
N PHE A 66 3.54 9.67 7.91
CA PHE A 66 4.00 10.74 8.80
C PHE A 66 5.49 10.55 9.08
N PHE A 67 6.25 11.64 9.02
CA PHE A 67 7.65 11.63 9.43
C PHE A 67 8.07 12.99 9.99
N THR A 68 9.16 12.98 10.76
CA THR A 68 9.79 14.19 11.30
C THR A 68 11.17 14.34 10.70
N SER A 69 11.57 15.55 10.32
CA SER A 69 12.94 15.86 9.90
C SER A 69 13.53 16.96 10.75
N ASN A 70 14.81 16.84 11.10
CA ASN A 70 15.52 17.91 11.80
C ASN A 70 16.23 18.81 10.79
N GLU A 71 15.78 20.06 10.65
CA GLU A 71 16.39 21.05 9.73
C GLU A 71 17.85 21.39 10.06
N SER A 72 18.32 21.03 11.26
CA SER A 72 19.69 21.30 11.71
C SER A 72 20.76 20.43 11.03
N GLU A 73 20.37 19.33 10.37
CA GLU A 73 21.27 18.34 9.75
C GLU A 73 21.16 18.30 8.20
N ILE A 74 20.38 19.22 7.59
CA ILE A 74 20.23 19.35 6.12
C ILE A 74 21.19 20.39 5.55
#